data_AF-A0A1Y1ZXB1-F1
#
_entry.id   AF-A0A1Y1ZXB1-F1
#
_cell.length_a   1.000
_cell.length_b   1.000
_cell.length_c   1.000
_cell.angle_alpha   90.00
_cell.angle_beta   90.00
_cell.angle_gamma   90.00
#
_symmetry.space_group_name_H-M   'P 1'
#
loop_
_entity.id
_entity.type
_entity.pdbx_description
1 polymer ?
#
loop_
_entity_poly.entity_id
_entity_poly.type
_entity_poly.pdbx_seq_one_letter_code
_entity_poly.pdbx_strand_id
1 'polypeptide(L)'
;MAVESLDMHLQLNTSAPDPIGFGSVSGFYGPGAWAGWFLTLCASWTRVSSTEGFDATTWLYLLGMDWAALDLLKHYYALHSAWKAGDKNYTKEAAIVGASFTVCFWGLLHAVIQLWIWYRLTVRKTQRGLTLILGSVLPAFALATVGWTLMMEGDTASLEITRNIPALYFNGMQASSERNPATQEFGPSPTSHDIQVTFAGAFGAWALLFYAFVLYRLFRKSPGWRDFTAVMNWIPSFDMSRIRNDFELRRRIARGLYIAFIAWLVIAVFVGDKLFPAWIWFMPFWVLCFVIGVPTLTLINCSFLSIVYILKAYFHLGSSVSQSCVYMPCAPQSISELDQAAALLAGLFSFFIGEILVPFIRTVREKKDEEVTFEREVAGIFEMQALSSTNPRTPRPMNGPPSDAVLTSRAQSNGNRSDNAADYQDVVIEPSRRVGTGIELEEGRAGDWRVRRMNSATLAE
;
A
#
# COMPACT_ATOMS: atom_id res chain seq x y z
N MET A 1 -41.89 -31.03 -3.51
CA MET A 1 -40.47 -31.35 -3.74
C MET A 1 -39.79 -30.03 -4.02
N ALA A 2 -38.97 -29.54 -3.09
CA ALA A 2 -38.15 -28.36 -3.36
C ALA A 2 -37.10 -28.80 -4.39
N VAL A 3 -37.06 -28.12 -5.54
CA VAL A 3 -35.96 -28.26 -6.48
C VAL A 3 -34.78 -27.60 -5.78
N GLU A 4 -33.84 -28.39 -5.25
CA GLU A 4 -32.55 -27.87 -4.83
C GLU A 4 -31.94 -27.21 -6.07
N SER A 5 -31.87 -25.87 -6.06
CA SER A 5 -31.13 -25.12 -7.06
C SER A 5 -29.69 -25.63 -7.01
N LEU A 6 -29.24 -26.28 -8.09
CA LEU A 6 -27.90 -26.82 -8.19
C LEU A 6 -26.95 -25.65 -8.44
N ASP A 7 -26.66 -24.88 -7.38
CA ASP A 7 -25.58 -23.92 -7.41
C ASP A 7 -24.31 -24.69 -7.80
N MET A 8 -23.60 -24.22 -8.82
CA MET A 8 -22.28 -24.77 -9.17
C MET A 8 -21.30 -24.34 -8.09
N HIS A 9 -21.38 -25.05 -7.00
CA HIS A 9 -20.33 -25.22 -6.02
C HIS A 9 -19.10 -25.69 -6.77
N LEU A 10 -17.99 -24.94 -6.66
CA LEU A 10 -16.69 -25.29 -7.25
C LEU A 10 -16.45 -26.79 -6.98
N GLN A 11 -16.65 -27.63 -7.99
CA GLN A 11 -16.39 -29.05 -7.83
C GLN A 11 -14.87 -29.14 -7.76
N LEU A 12 -14.36 -29.30 -6.54
CA LEU A 12 -12.93 -29.54 -6.26
C LEU A 12 -12.42 -30.77 -7.02
N ASN A 13 -13.34 -31.62 -7.50
CA ASN A 13 -13.03 -32.69 -8.42
C ASN A 13 -13.16 -32.17 -9.85
N THR A 14 -12.06 -32.17 -10.59
CA THR A 14 -11.95 -31.88 -12.03
C THR A 14 -12.67 -32.91 -12.93
N SER A 15 -13.74 -33.54 -12.44
CA SER A 15 -14.49 -34.54 -13.21
C SER A 15 -15.14 -33.87 -14.41
N ALA A 16 -14.94 -34.46 -15.59
CA ALA A 16 -15.56 -33.98 -16.81
C ALA A 16 -17.11 -34.02 -16.69
N PRO A 17 -17.82 -33.01 -17.24
CA PRO A 17 -17.31 -31.93 -18.08
C PRO A 17 -16.83 -30.68 -17.30
N ASP A 18 -15.70 -30.09 -17.73
CA ASP A 18 -15.18 -28.80 -17.26
C ASP A 18 -15.43 -27.70 -18.33
N PRO A 19 -16.62 -27.06 -18.33
CA PRO A 19 -16.99 -26.11 -19.37
C PRO A 19 -16.25 -24.76 -19.27
N ILE A 20 -15.68 -24.44 -18.11
CA ILE A 20 -15.09 -23.11 -17.81
C ILE A 20 -13.55 -23.17 -17.78
N GLY A 21 -12.99 -24.39 -17.79
CA GLY A 21 -11.55 -24.61 -17.79
C GLY A 21 -10.92 -24.45 -16.41
N PHE A 22 -11.62 -24.81 -15.33
CA PHE A 22 -10.99 -24.82 -14.00
C PHE A 22 -9.77 -25.74 -13.95
N GLY A 23 -9.80 -26.86 -14.67
CA GLY A 23 -8.69 -27.80 -14.78
C GLY A 23 -7.47 -27.27 -15.54
N SER A 24 -7.62 -26.20 -16.34
CA SER A 24 -6.50 -25.53 -17.01
C SER A 24 -5.90 -24.38 -16.21
N VAL A 25 -6.50 -24.02 -15.06
CA VAL A 25 -5.96 -22.97 -14.17
C VAL A 25 -4.60 -23.39 -13.64
N SER A 26 -3.59 -22.56 -13.88
CA SER A 26 -2.24 -22.76 -13.37
C SER A 26 -2.23 -22.91 -11.84
N GLY A 27 -1.40 -23.82 -11.32
CA GLY A 27 -1.15 -23.95 -9.89
C GLY A 27 -0.64 -22.66 -9.24
N PHE A 28 -0.17 -21.69 -10.02
CA PHE A 28 0.15 -20.33 -9.53
C PHE A 28 -1.04 -19.66 -8.83
N TYR A 29 -2.28 -19.99 -9.22
CA TYR A 29 -3.51 -19.49 -8.62
C TYR A 29 -4.10 -20.43 -7.57
N GLY A 30 -3.45 -21.57 -7.33
CA GLY A 30 -3.86 -22.55 -6.33
C GLY A 30 -3.84 -21.97 -4.91
N PRO A 31 -4.51 -22.64 -3.95
CA PRO A 31 -4.63 -22.15 -2.58
C PRO A 31 -3.29 -21.89 -1.88
N GLY A 32 -2.30 -22.74 -2.12
CA GLY A 32 -0.99 -22.62 -1.49
C GLY A 32 -0.19 -21.44 -2.03
N ALA A 33 -0.15 -21.29 -3.36
CA ALA A 33 0.49 -20.16 -4.02
C ALA A 33 -0.21 -18.82 -3.69
N TRP A 34 -1.55 -18.80 -3.70
CA TRP A 34 -2.34 -17.64 -3.27
C TRP A 34 -2.04 -17.23 -1.84
N ALA A 35 -2.07 -18.18 -0.90
CA ALA A 35 -1.75 -17.89 0.50
C ALA A 35 -0.31 -17.40 0.68
N GLY A 36 0.64 -18.00 -0.04
CA GLY A 36 2.02 -17.54 -0.05
C GLY A 36 2.16 -16.10 -0.55
N TRP A 37 1.53 -15.76 -1.67
CA TRP A 37 1.46 -14.39 -2.18
C TRP A 37 0.79 -13.44 -1.20
N PHE A 38 -0.34 -13.83 -0.60
CA PHE A 38 -1.05 -13.02 0.39
C PHE A 38 -0.18 -12.72 1.62
N LEU A 39 0.63 -13.68 2.08
CA LEU A 39 1.60 -13.46 3.16
C LEU A 39 2.68 -12.44 2.77
N THR A 40 3.16 -12.45 1.52
CA THR A 40 4.10 -11.40 1.04
C THR A 40 3.44 -10.02 0.97
N LEU A 41 2.16 -9.97 0.63
CA LEU A 41 1.36 -8.76 0.70
C LEU A 41 1.25 -8.27 2.15
N CYS A 42 0.87 -9.12 3.11
CA CYS A 42 0.82 -8.76 4.53
C CYS A 42 2.19 -8.32 5.08
N ALA A 43 3.26 -9.01 4.69
CA ALA A 43 4.63 -8.62 5.02
C ALA A 43 4.96 -7.22 4.50
N SER A 44 4.58 -6.90 3.27
CA SER A 44 4.85 -5.58 2.71
C SER A 44 4.17 -4.46 3.54
N TRP A 45 3.01 -4.73 4.16
CA TRP A 45 2.30 -3.75 5.00
C TRP A 45 3.07 -3.34 6.26
N THR A 46 3.77 -4.26 6.92
CA THR A 46 4.55 -3.95 8.13
C THR A 46 5.71 -3.00 7.83
N ARG A 47 6.13 -2.93 6.57
CA ARG A 47 7.27 -2.13 6.11
C ARG A 47 6.92 -0.80 5.46
N VAL A 48 5.64 -0.46 5.35
CA VAL A 48 5.18 0.78 4.70
C VAL A 48 5.84 2.02 5.32
N SER A 49 6.10 2.02 6.63
CA SER A 49 6.74 3.12 7.36
C SER A 49 8.24 2.92 7.62
N SER A 50 8.74 1.68 7.67
CA SER A 50 9.98 1.36 8.38
C SER A 50 11.25 1.28 7.53
N THR A 51 11.17 1.14 6.20
CA THR A 51 12.39 0.81 5.43
C THR A 51 12.96 1.98 4.61
N GLU A 52 14.29 2.17 4.74
CA GLU A 52 15.14 2.73 3.69
C GLU A 52 15.76 1.54 2.94
N GLY A 53 15.73 1.57 1.59
CA GLY A 53 16.37 0.54 0.76
C GLY A 53 15.43 -0.50 0.12
N PHE A 54 16.04 -1.60 -0.31
CA PHE A 54 15.38 -2.69 -1.05
C PHE A 54 14.49 -3.52 -0.13
N ASP A 55 13.19 -3.61 -0.46
CA ASP A 55 12.22 -4.40 0.31
C ASP A 55 11.78 -5.65 -0.45
N ALA A 56 12.43 -6.78 -0.16
CA ALA A 56 12.21 -8.04 -0.84
C ALA A 56 10.75 -8.51 -0.81
N THR A 57 10.02 -8.27 0.29
CA THR A 57 8.63 -8.73 0.43
C THR A 57 7.69 -7.91 -0.44
N THR A 58 7.90 -6.59 -0.52
CA THR A 58 7.22 -5.74 -1.52
C THR A 58 7.52 -6.21 -2.95
N TRP A 59 8.77 -6.52 -3.28
CA TRP A 59 9.12 -7.00 -4.62
C TRP A 59 8.46 -8.34 -4.96
N LEU A 60 8.47 -9.32 -4.06
CA LEU A 60 7.82 -10.62 -4.28
C LEU A 60 6.31 -10.48 -4.50
N TYR A 61 5.66 -9.64 -3.70
CA TYR A 61 4.24 -9.31 -3.86
C TYR A 61 3.95 -8.71 -5.25
N LEU A 62 4.75 -7.71 -5.68
CA LEU A 62 4.58 -7.06 -6.98
C LEU A 62 4.85 -8.02 -8.14
N LEU A 63 5.87 -8.89 -8.02
CA LEU A 63 6.22 -9.87 -9.04
C LEU A 63 5.07 -10.87 -9.27
N GLY A 64 4.43 -11.35 -8.19
CA GLY A 64 3.25 -12.21 -8.32
C GLY A 64 2.06 -11.50 -8.97
N MET A 65 1.88 -10.20 -8.69
CA MET A 65 0.83 -9.38 -9.29
C MET A 65 1.10 -9.09 -10.78
N ASP A 66 2.35 -8.81 -11.16
CA ASP A 66 2.76 -8.61 -12.55
C ASP A 66 2.64 -9.88 -13.38
N TRP A 67 2.98 -11.04 -12.79
CA TRP A 67 2.76 -12.34 -13.43
C TRP A 67 1.27 -12.56 -13.72
N ALA A 68 0.41 -12.29 -12.73
CA ALA A 68 -1.03 -12.37 -12.93
C ALA A 68 -1.53 -11.40 -14.01
N ALA A 69 -0.94 -10.21 -14.14
CA ALA A 69 -1.32 -9.24 -15.16
C ALA A 69 -0.97 -9.70 -16.58
N LEU A 70 0.16 -10.37 -16.77
CA LEU A 70 0.54 -10.96 -18.05
C LEU A 70 -0.41 -12.08 -18.45
N ASP A 71 -0.72 -12.98 -17.51
CA ASP A 71 -1.68 -14.06 -17.73
C ASP A 71 -3.07 -13.48 -18.04
N LEU A 72 -3.51 -12.44 -17.31
CA LEU A 72 -4.78 -11.77 -17.57
C LEU A 72 -4.86 -11.24 -19.01
N LEU A 73 -3.86 -10.48 -19.46
CA LEU A 73 -3.84 -9.92 -20.82
C LEU A 73 -3.82 -11.01 -21.89
N LYS A 74 -2.97 -12.03 -21.71
CA LYS A 74 -2.81 -13.14 -22.66
C LYS A 74 -4.10 -13.94 -22.79
N HIS A 75 -4.65 -14.40 -21.67
CA HIS A 75 -5.82 -15.28 -21.65
C HIS A 75 -7.11 -14.51 -21.98
N TYR A 76 -7.20 -13.22 -21.63
CA TYR A 76 -8.32 -12.38 -22.05
C TYR A 76 -8.34 -12.17 -23.56
N TYR A 77 -7.18 -11.92 -24.19
CA TYR A 77 -7.11 -11.80 -25.64
C TYR A 77 -7.49 -13.11 -26.35
N ALA A 78 -7.02 -14.26 -25.84
CA ALA A 78 -7.39 -15.57 -26.37
C ALA A 78 -8.90 -15.84 -26.24
N LEU A 79 -9.47 -15.56 -25.06
CA LEU A 79 -10.91 -15.64 -24.78
C LEU A 79 -11.71 -14.79 -25.78
N HIS A 80 -11.32 -13.51 -25.93
CA HIS A 80 -12.02 -12.56 -26.81
C HIS A 80 -11.93 -12.97 -28.29
N SER A 81 -10.75 -13.42 -28.72
CA SER A 81 -10.53 -13.86 -30.10
C SER A 81 -11.32 -15.13 -30.42
N ALA A 82 -11.33 -16.12 -29.52
CA ALA A 82 -12.07 -17.37 -29.69
C ALA A 82 -13.59 -17.10 -29.74
N TRP A 83 -14.07 -16.22 -28.87
CA TRP A 83 -15.45 -15.78 -28.85
C TRP A 83 -15.85 -15.07 -30.16
N LYS A 84 -15.04 -14.12 -30.65
CA LYS A 84 -15.28 -13.45 -31.94
C LYS A 84 -15.28 -14.41 -33.13
N ALA A 85 -14.54 -15.51 -33.04
CA ALA A 85 -14.51 -16.57 -34.05
C ALA A 85 -15.73 -17.53 -33.96
N GLY A 86 -16.58 -17.39 -32.94
CA GLY A 86 -17.70 -18.29 -32.70
C GLY A 86 -17.29 -19.68 -32.20
N ASP A 87 -16.08 -19.84 -31.64
CA ASP A 87 -15.64 -21.11 -31.08
C ASP A 87 -16.40 -21.38 -29.78
N LYS A 88 -17.16 -22.48 -29.72
CA LYS A 88 -17.92 -22.90 -28.54
C LYS A 88 -17.04 -23.20 -27.33
N ASN A 89 -15.74 -23.41 -27.51
CA ASN A 89 -14.78 -23.68 -26.44
C ASN A 89 -14.15 -22.42 -25.84
N TYR A 90 -14.57 -21.21 -26.24
CA TYR A 90 -13.98 -19.97 -25.75
C TYR A 90 -13.97 -19.90 -24.20
N THR A 91 -15.00 -20.45 -23.55
CA THR A 91 -15.17 -20.44 -22.09
C THR A 91 -14.06 -21.16 -21.34
N LYS A 92 -13.24 -22.02 -21.97
CA LYS A 92 -12.11 -22.71 -21.33
C LYS A 92 -11.03 -21.77 -20.81
N GLU A 93 -10.95 -20.55 -21.36
CA GLU A 93 -10.01 -19.53 -20.89
C GLU A 93 -10.56 -18.71 -19.72
N ALA A 94 -11.87 -18.79 -19.48
CA ALA A 94 -12.54 -17.89 -18.56
C ALA A 94 -12.08 -18.09 -17.11
N ALA A 95 -11.84 -19.33 -16.66
CA ALA A 95 -11.33 -19.59 -15.31
C ALA A 95 -9.98 -18.94 -15.05
N ILE A 96 -9.03 -19.02 -15.99
CA ILE A 96 -7.70 -18.39 -15.87
C ILE A 96 -7.83 -16.87 -15.87
N VAL A 97 -8.67 -16.32 -16.74
CA VAL A 97 -8.98 -14.88 -16.74
C VAL A 97 -9.55 -14.46 -15.38
N GLY A 98 -10.48 -15.22 -14.82
CA GLY A 98 -11.08 -14.90 -13.51
C GLY A 98 -10.07 -14.95 -12.36
N ALA A 99 -9.23 -15.99 -12.33
CA ALA A 99 -8.18 -16.16 -11.34
C ALA A 99 -7.16 -15.02 -11.38
N SER A 100 -6.61 -14.74 -12.56
CA SER A 100 -5.65 -13.65 -12.79
C SER A 100 -6.24 -12.27 -12.49
N PHE A 101 -7.49 -12.02 -12.90
CA PHE A 101 -8.22 -10.79 -12.61
C PHE A 101 -8.35 -10.53 -11.11
N THR A 102 -8.73 -11.55 -10.34
CA THR A 102 -8.86 -11.45 -8.87
C THR A 102 -7.54 -11.10 -8.20
N VAL A 103 -6.43 -11.73 -8.58
CA VAL A 103 -5.08 -11.39 -8.06
C VAL A 103 -4.71 -9.95 -8.41
N CYS A 104 -4.89 -9.54 -9.67
CA CYS A 104 -4.59 -8.18 -10.11
C CYS A 104 -5.42 -7.14 -9.37
N PHE A 105 -6.72 -7.37 -9.19
CA PHE A 105 -7.62 -6.42 -8.53
C PHE A 105 -7.27 -6.20 -7.06
N TRP A 106 -7.20 -7.28 -6.27
CA TRP A 106 -6.86 -7.18 -4.85
C TRP A 106 -5.43 -6.71 -4.65
N GLY A 107 -4.49 -7.21 -5.45
CA GLY A 107 -3.12 -6.73 -5.48
C GLY A 107 -3.07 -5.23 -5.70
N LEU A 108 -3.66 -4.73 -6.79
CA LEU A 108 -3.63 -3.32 -7.13
C LEU A 108 -4.28 -2.44 -6.06
N LEU A 109 -5.40 -2.88 -5.48
CA LEU A 109 -6.07 -2.17 -4.40
C LEU A 109 -5.10 -1.93 -3.22
N HIS A 110 -4.40 -2.97 -2.78
CA HIS A 110 -3.44 -2.81 -1.69
C HIS A 110 -2.23 -1.97 -2.09
N ALA A 111 -1.69 -2.09 -3.32
CA ALA A 111 -0.61 -1.23 -3.81
C ALA A 111 -0.99 0.26 -3.74
N VAL A 112 -2.20 0.60 -4.17
CA VAL A 112 -2.74 1.97 -4.11
C VAL A 112 -2.84 2.46 -2.66
N ILE A 113 -3.40 1.66 -1.74
CA ILE A 113 -3.55 2.08 -0.35
C ILE A 113 -2.17 2.23 0.32
N GLN A 114 -1.23 1.31 0.08
CA GLN A 114 0.14 1.44 0.56
C GLN A 114 0.83 2.68 0.00
N LEU A 115 0.68 2.96 -1.30
CA LEU A 115 1.25 4.14 -1.94
C LEU A 115 0.64 5.42 -1.38
N TRP A 116 -0.68 5.44 -1.10
CA TRP A 116 -1.35 6.56 -0.46
C TRP A 116 -0.81 6.81 0.95
N ILE A 117 -0.70 5.77 1.78
CA ILE A 117 -0.15 5.89 3.14
C ILE A 117 1.31 6.34 3.09
N TRP A 118 2.13 5.72 2.24
CA TRP A 118 3.52 6.13 2.03
C TRP A 118 3.62 7.61 1.62
N TYR A 119 2.78 8.05 0.67
CA TYR A 119 2.75 9.44 0.21
C TYR A 119 2.40 10.43 1.34
N ARG A 120 1.56 10.00 2.30
CA ARG A 120 1.17 10.81 3.47
C ARG A 120 2.21 10.82 4.58
N LEU A 121 2.87 9.69 4.84
CA LEU A 121 3.79 9.53 5.97
C LEU A 121 5.22 9.92 5.63
N THR A 122 5.69 9.67 4.40
CA THR A 122 7.12 9.57 4.13
C THR A 122 7.51 10.27 2.83
N VAL A 123 7.42 11.61 2.79
CA VAL A 123 7.75 12.41 1.59
C VAL A 123 9.24 12.30 1.19
N ARG A 124 10.13 11.83 2.08
CA ARG A 124 11.58 11.80 1.85
C ARG A 124 12.13 10.52 1.20
N LYS A 125 11.42 9.38 1.28
CA LYS A 125 11.96 8.08 0.82
C LYS A 125 11.36 7.66 -0.53
N THR A 126 11.94 8.13 -1.63
CA THR A 126 11.39 7.95 -2.99
C THR A 126 11.39 6.51 -3.51
N GLN A 127 12.34 5.67 -3.09
CA GLN A 127 12.55 4.35 -3.67
C GLN A 127 11.31 3.45 -3.57
N ARG A 128 10.73 3.29 -2.38
CA ARG A 128 9.57 2.40 -2.18
C ARG A 128 8.35 2.86 -2.96
N GLY A 129 8.05 4.17 -2.94
CA GLY A 129 6.95 4.72 -3.74
C GLY A 129 7.13 4.47 -5.23
N LEU A 130 8.36 4.62 -5.74
CA LEU A 130 8.69 4.28 -7.12
C LEU A 130 8.55 2.77 -7.40
N THR A 131 9.02 1.90 -6.50
CA THR A 131 8.86 0.45 -6.61
C THR A 131 7.38 0.06 -6.69
N LEU A 132 6.55 0.59 -5.79
CA LEU A 132 5.10 0.35 -5.80
C LEU A 132 4.47 0.83 -7.10
N ILE A 133 4.81 2.04 -7.58
CA ILE A 133 4.27 2.56 -8.84
C ILE A 133 4.70 1.66 -10.00
N LEU A 134 6.00 1.43 -10.18
CA LEU A 134 6.55 0.68 -11.30
C LEU A 134 6.01 -0.74 -11.37
N GLY A 135 5.99 -1.46 -10.24
CA GLY A 135 5.48 -2.83 -10.17
C GLY A 135 3.95 -2.94 -10.09
N SER A 136 3.20 -1.82 -10.18
CA SER A 136 1.73 -1.86 -10.27
C SER A 136 1.18 -1.24 -11.55
N VAL A 137 2.02 -0.68 -12.43
CA VAL A 137 1.58 -0.16 -13.73
C VAL A 137 0.97 -1.25 -14.59
N LEU A 138 1.63 -2.42 -14.69
CA LEU A 138 1.18 -3.52 -15.53
C LEU A 138 -0.19 -4.08 -15.10
N PRO A 139 -0.45 -4.42 -13.82
CA PRO A 139 -1.77 -4.86 -13.38
C PRO A 139 -2.85 -3.76 -13.50
N ALA A 140 -2.49 -2.49 -13.26
CA ALA A 140 -3.41 -1.38 -13.50
C ALA A 140 -3.82 -1.28 -14.98
N PHE A 141 -2.85 -1.43 -15.88
CA PHE A 141 -3.07 -1.46 -17.33
C PHE A 141 -3.87 -2.67 -17.79
N ALA A 142 -3.59 -3.87 -17.25
CA ALA A 142 -4.32 -5.08 -17.56
C ALA A 142 -5.80 -4.97 -17.18
N LEU A 143 -6.10 -4.54 -15.94
CA LEU A 143 -7.47 -4.30 -15.49
C LEU A 143 -8.17 -3.20 -16.29
N ALA A 144 -7.47 -2.11 -16.59
CA ALA A 144 -8.01 -1.02 -17.41
C ALA A 144 -8.39 -1.52 -18.82
N THR A 145 -7.56 -2.37 -19.42
CA THR A 145 -7.80 -2.93 -20.75
C THR A 145 -9.03 -3.83 -20.75
N VAL A 146 -9.12 -4.77 -19.81
CA VAL A 146 -10.31 -5.64 -19.65
C VAL A 146 -11.55 -4.77 -19.43
N GLY A 147 -11.54 -3.86 -18.44
CA GLY A 147 -12.66 -2.96 -18.16
C GLY A 147 -13.08 -2.12 -19.37
N TRP A 148 -12.12 -1.54 -20.07
CA TRP A 148 -12.38 -0.73 -21.26
C TRP A 148 -13.07 -1.52 -22.36
N THR A 149 -12.57 -2.71 -22.68
CA THR A 149 -13.19 -3.56 -23.70
C THR A 149 -14.62 -3.97 -23.33
N LEU A 150 -14.89 -4.24 -22.05
CA LEU A 150 -16.24 -4.55 -21.58
C LEU A 150 -17.18 -3.34 -21.64
N MET A 151 -16.70 -2.14 -21.30
CA MET A 151 -17.52 -0.92 -21.31
C MET A 151 -17.78 -0.37 -22.71
N MET A 152 -16.78 -0.37 -23.60
CA MET A 152 -16.85 0.33 -24.89
C MET A 152 -17.46 -0.50 -26.00
N GLU A 153 -17.35 -1.83 -25.95
CA GLU A 153 -17.95 -2.64 -27.02
C GLU A 153 -19.48 -2.59 -26.96
N GLY A 154 -20.11 -2.20 -25.84
CA GLY A 154 -21.54 -1.84 -25.70
C GLY A 154 -22.55 -2.89 -26.17
N ASP A 155 -22.06 -4.00 -26.70
CA ASP A 155 -22.80 -5.06 -27.33
C ASP A 155 -23.23 -6.03 -26.23
N THR A 156 -24.48 -6.48 -26.34
CA THR A 156 -25.02 -7.60 -25.56
C THR A 156 -24.08 -8.81 -25.54
N ALA A 157 -23.28 -8.93 -26.60
CA ALA A 157 -22.29 -9.94 -26.87
C ALA A 157 -21.08 -9.89 -25.89
N SER A 158 -20.55 -8.69 -25.53
CA SER A 158 -19.42 -8.58 -24.57
C SER A 158 -19.85 -8.84 -23.12
N LEU A 159 -21.11 -8.55 -22.79
CA LEU A 159 -21.72 -8.91 -21.51
C LEU A 159 -21.79 -10.43 -21.32
N GLU A 160 -21.94 -11.20 -22.39
CA GLU A 160 -21.92 -12.66 -22.32
C GLU A 160 -20.54 -13.19 -21.90
N ILE A 161 -19.46 -12.65 -22.46
CA ILE A 161 -18.09 -13.02 -22.07
C ILE A 161 -17.89 -12.73 -20.58
N THR A 162 -18.27 -11.54 -20.13
CA THR A 162 -18.11 -11.12 -18.73
C THR A 162 -18.78 -12.10 -17.77
N ARG A 163 -20.01 -12.52 -18.08
CA ARG A 163 -20.80 -13.44 -17.23
C ARG A 163 -20.22 -14.83 -17.10
N ASN A 164 -19.23 -15.19 -17.93
CA ASN A 164 -18.55 -16.48 -17.86
C ASN A 164 -17.20 -16.39 -17.13
N ILE A 165 -16.68 -15.19 -16.84
CA ILE A 165 -15.41 -15.00 -16.13
C ILE A 165 -15.65 -15.12 -14.63
N PRO A 166 -15.16 -16.17 -13.94
CA PRO A 166 -15.44 -16.39 -12.53
C PRO A 166 -14.55 -15.53 -11.61
N ALA A 167 -14.70 -14.22 -11.69
CA ALA A 167 -14.06 -13.26 -10.78
C ALA A 167 -15.13 -12.51 -9.98
N LEU A 168 -14.86 -12.21 -8.70
CA LEU A 168 -15.75 -11.35 -7.90
C LEU A 168 -17.19 -11.88 -7.74
N TYR A 169 -17.41 -13.20 -7.85
CA TYR A 169 -18.72 -13.83 -7.62
C TYR A 169 -18.98 -14.15 -6.15
N PHE A 170 -19.94 -13.43 -5.53
CA PHE A 170 -20.31 -13.62 -4.12
C PHE A 170 -20.96 -14.96 -3.82
N ASN A 171 -21.87 -15.39 -4.67
CA ASN A 171 -22.70 -16.58 -4.44
C ASN A 171 -22.29 -17.73 -5.38
N GLY A 172 -21.06 -17.71 -5.91
CA GLY A 172 -20.65 -18.59 -6.99
C GLY A 172 -21.25 -18.20 -8.34
N MET A 173 -20.83 -18.88 -9.42
CA MET A 173 -21.48 -18.77 -10.72
C MET A 173 -22.66 -19.72 -10.79
N GLN A 174 -23.78 -19.25 -11.33
CA GLN A 174 -24.90 -20.12 -11.69
C GLN A 174 -24.59 -20.86 -12.99
N ALA A 175 -24.88 -22.15 -13.05
CA ALA A 175 -24.78 -22.93 -14.29
C ALA A 175 -25.74 -22.38 -15.33
N SER A 176 -25.20 -21.93 -16.46
CA SER A 176 -25.99 -21.43 -17.58
C SER A 176 -26.97 -22.48 -18.14
N SER A 177 -26.72 -23.78 -17.93
CA SER A 177 -27.58 -24.86 -18.44
C SER A 177 -28.89 -25.07 -17.67
N GLU A 178 -29.04 -24.54 -16.46
CA GLU A 178 -30.25 -24.70 -15.63
C GLU A 178 -31.10 -23.43 -15.54
N ARG A 179 -30.81 -22.41 -16.38
CA ARG A 179 -31.58 -21.18 -16.42
C ARG A 179 -32.94 -21.43 -17.08
N ASN A 180 -33.84 -22.05 -16.32
CA ASN A 180 -35.21 -22.29 -16.72
C ASN A 180 -35.89 -20.91 -16.84
N PRO A 181 -36.28 -20.47 -18.06
CA PRO A 181 -36.78 -19.11 -18.27
C PRO A 181 -38.08 -18.82 -17.49
N ALA A 182 -38.76 -19.87 -17.01
CA ALA A 182 -40.00 -19.78 -16.26
C ALA A 182 -39.83 -19.59 -14.74
N THR A 183 -38.68 -19.92 -14.15
CA THR A 183 -38.45 -19.85 -12.69
C THR A 183 -37.33 -18.87 -12.37
N GLN A 184 -37.33 -17.71 -13.03
CA GLN A 184 -36.44 -16.58 -12.76
C GLN A 184 -36.77 -15.97 -11.38
N GLU A 185 -36.69 -16.76 -10.32
CA GLU A 185 -36.71 -16.29 -8.94
C GLU A 185 -35.49 -15.39 -8.71
N PHE A 186 -35.63 -14.50 -7.73
CA PHE A 186 -34.76 -13.38 -7.35
C PHE A 186 -33.32 -13.78 -6.95
N GLY A 187 -32.61 -14.53 -7.78
CA GLY A 187 -31.16 -14.67 -7.71
C GLY A 187 -30.50 -13.29 -7.89
N PRO A 188 -29.29 -13.09 -7.37
CA PRO A 188 -28.56 -11.84 -7.54
C PRO A 188 -28.57 -11.48 -9.02
N SER A 189 -29.13 -10.31 -9.34
CA SER A 189 -29.28 -9.89 -10.72
C SER A 189 -27.91 -9.91 -11.40
N PRO A 190 -27.79 -10.41 -12.64
CA PRO A 190 -26.53 -10.43 -13.40
C PRO A 190 -25.82 -9.06 -13.41
N THR A 191 -26.58 -8.00 -13.21
CA THR A 191 -26.09 -6.63 -13.02
C THR A 191 -25.05 -6.50 -11.89
N SER A 192 -25.14 -7.27 -10.80
CA SER A 192 -24.23 -7.12 -9.66
C SER A 192 -22.79 -7.56 -9.97
N HIS A 193 -22.62 -8.63 -10.74
CA HIS A 193 -21.30 -9.10 -11.19
C HIS A 193 -20.74 -8.16 -12.28
N ASP A 194 -21.56 -7.83 -13.27
CA ASP A 194 -21.16 -6.95 -14.38
C ASP A 194 -20.68 -5.58 -13.85
N ILE A 195 -21.35 -5.04 -12.82
CA ILE A 195 -20.93 -3.82 -12.12
C ILE A 195 -19.57 -4.01 -11.44
N GLN A 196 -19.33 -5.14 -10.76
CA GLN A 196 -18.07 -5.36 -10.03
C GLN A 196 -16.86 -5.47 -10.97
N VAL A 197 -16.98 -6.23 -12.06
CA VAL A 197 -15.91 -6.35 -13.06
C VAL A 197 -15.65 -5.01 -13.74
N THR A 198 -16.72 -4.32 -14.15
CA THR A 198 -16.63 -2.97 -14.74
C THR A 198 -15.92 -2.00 -13.79
N PHE A 199 -16.30 -2.05 -12.51
CA PHE A 199 -15.75 -1.19 -11.49
C PHE A 199 -14.27 -1.47 -11.21
N ALA A 200 -13.88 -2.75 -11.13
CA ALA A 200 -12.49 -3.16 -10.99
C ALA A 200 -11.63 -2.71 -12.19
N GLY A 201 -12.17 -2.78 -13.42
CA GLY A 201 -11.51 -2.26 -14.61
C GLY A 201 -11.37 -0.72 -14.60
N ALA A 202 -12.42 0.00 -14.21
CA ALA A 202 -12.38 1.45 -14.02
C ALA A 202 -11.37 1.86 -12.93
N PHE A 203 -11.23 1.07 -11.87
CA PHE A 203 -10.23 1.25 -10.82
C PHE A 203 -8.80 1.11 -11.37
N GLY A 204 -8.55 0.18 -12.30
CA GLY A 204 -7.27 0.07 -13.02
C GLY A 204 -6.91 1.35 -13.78
N ALA A 205 -7.86 1.89 -14.55
CA ALA A 205 -7.65 3.15 -15.28
C ALA A 205 -7.42 4.34 -14.33
N TRP A 206 -8.16 4.37 -13.21
CA TRP A 206 -7.97 5.38 -12.18
C TRP A 206 -6.59 5.29 -11.53
N ALA A 207 -6.10 4.08 -11.23
CA ALA A 207 -4.80 3.87 -10.62
C ALA A 207 -3.66 4.42 -11.51
N LEU A 208 -3.74 4.23 -12.83
CA LEU A 208 -2.78 4.81 -13.78
C LEU A 208 -2.74 6.34 -13.72
N LEU A 209 -3.90 7.01 -13.66
CA LEU A 209 -3.97 8.46 -13.53
C LEU A 209 -3.42 8.92 -12.17
N PHE A 210 -3.72 8.18 -11.11
CA PHE A 210 -3.18 8.43 -9.78
C PHE A 210 -1.65 8.31 -9.76
N TYR A 211 -1.08 7.29 -10.41
CA TYR A 211 0.36 7.12 -10.55
C TYR A 211 0.99 8.25 -11.34
N ALA A 212 0.41 8.64 -12.48
CA ALA A 212 0.88 9.78 -13.25
C ALA A 212 0.89 11.07 -12.40
N PHE A 213 -0.15 11.29 -11.58
CA PHE A 213 -0.20 12.41 -10.65
C PHE A 213 0.89 12.36 -9.57
N VAL A 214 1.10 11.20 -8.94
CA VAL A 214 2.14 11.02 -7.92
C VAL A 214 3.53 11.20 -8.52
N LEU A 215 3.82 10.59 -9.67
CA LEU A 215 5.08 10.76 -10.39
C LEU A 215 5.29 12.23 -10.78
N TYR A 216 4.29 12.90 -11.33
CA TYR A 216 4.37 14.33 -11.62
C TYR A 216 4.72 15.14 -10.37
N ARG A 217 4.10 14.84 -9.22
CA ARG A 217 4.40 15.53 -7.95
C ARG A 217 5.82 15.26 -7.45
N LEU A 218 6.32 14.02 -7.59
CA LEU A 218 7.67 13.63 -7.19
C LEU A 218 8.71 14.29 -8.10
N PHE A 219 8.55 14.17 -9.41
CA PHE A 219 9.48 14.72 -10.39
C PHE A 219 9.43 16.24 -10.47
N ARG A 220 8.30 16.89 -10.20
CA ARG A 220 8.20 18.36 -10.22
C ARG A 220 9.21 19.07 -9.34
N LYS A 221 9.66 18.44 -8.26
CA LYS A 221 10.69 18.99 -7.35
C LYS A 221 12.12 18.62 -7.74
N SER A 222 12.31 17.68 -8.65
CA SER A 222 13.63 17.24 -9.10
C SER A 222 14.32 18.33 -9.93
N PRO A 223 15.67 18.43 -9.88
CA PRO A 223 16.43 19.38 -10.69
C PRO A 223 16.13 19.23 -12.19
N GLY A 224 16.13 17.99 -12.71
CA GLY A 224 15.89 17.72 -14.13
C GLY A 224 14.50 18.15 -14.62
N TRP A 225 13.48 18.17 -13.75
CA TRP A 225 12.18 18.72 -14.13
C TRP A 225 12.19 20.25 -14.24
N ARG A 226 13.02 20.95 -13.46
CA ARG A 226 13.18 22.41 -13.62
C ARG A 226 13.75 22.71 -14.99
N ASP A 227 14.76 21.95 -15.41
CA ASP A 227 15.39 22.07 -16.73
C ASP A 227 14.38 21.72 -17.84
N PHE A 228 13.62 20.63 -17.70
CA PHE A 228 12.56 20.27 -18.64
C PHE A 228 11.45 21.34 -18.73
N THR A 229 11.00 21.89 -17.60
CA THR A 229 10.00 22.98 -17.61
C THR A 229 10.55 24.28 -18.17
N ALA A 230 11.84 24.57 -18.04
CA ALA A 230 12.46 25.72 -18.68
C ALA A 230 12.36 25.62 -20.21
N VAL A 231 12.46 24.40 -20.77
CA VAL A 231 12.22 24.12 -22.20
C VAL A 231 10.73 24.23 -22.55
N MET A 232 9.85 23.65 -21.74
CA MET A 232 8.40 23.65 -22.01
C MET A 232 7.72 25.02 -21.79
N ASN A 233 8.27 25.88 -20.92
CA ASN A 233 7.78 27.26 -20.70
C ASN A 233 8.05 28.19 -21.91
N TRP A 234 8.71 27.70 -22.96
CA TRP A 234 8.76 28.37 -24.27
C TRP A 234 7.41 28.32 -25.00
N ILE A 235 6.47 27.49 -24.54
CA ILE A 235 5.06 27.49 -24.95
C ILE A 235 4.29 28.46 -24.02
N PRO A 236 3.48 29.42 -24.53
CA PRO A 236 2.85 30.46 -23.72
C PRO A 236 1.96 29.85 -22.62
N SER A 237 2.36 30.03 -21.35
CA SER A 237 1.82 29.31 -20.20
C SER A 237 0.59 29.96 -19.58
N PHE A 238 -0.43 29.15 -19.30
CA PHE A 238 -1.58 29.45 -18.43
C PHE A 238 -1.11 29.50 -16.96
N ASP A 239 -1.23 30.65 -16.29
CA ASP A 239 -0.72 30.87 -14.93
C ASP A 239 -1.58 30.20 -13.85
N MET A 240 -1.23 28.96 -13.49
CA MET A 240 -1.89 28.15 -12.45
C MET A 240 -1.48 28.52 -11.01
N SER A 241 -0.60 29.50 -10.81
CA SER A 241 -0.08 29.85 -9.48
C SER A 241 -1.13 30.53 -8.59
N ARG A 242 -2.05 31.30 -9.18
CA ARG A 242 -3.14 32.01 -8.47
C ARG A 242 -4.20 31.09 -7.85
N ILE A 243 -4.46 29.92 -8.45
CA ILE A 243 -5.48 28.97 -7.97
C ILE A 243 -5.01 28.20 -6.72
N ARG A 244 -3.69 28.16 -6.47
CA ARG A 244 -3.11 27.23 -5.50
C ARG A 244 -3.32 27.63 -4.03
N ASN A 245 -3.39 28.92 -3.71
CA ASN A 245 -3.30 29.39 -2.33
C ASN A 245 -4.64 29.75 -1.68
N ASP A 246 -5.74 29.74 -2.42
CA ASP A 246 -7.02 30.22 -1.88
C ASP A 246 -7.98 29.07 -1.56
N PHE A 247 -8.05 28.72 -0.27
CA PHE A 247 -8.94 27.67 0.25
C PHE A 247 -10.42 28.05 0.12
N GLU A 248 -10.74 29.34 0.23
CA GLU A 248 -12.07 29.91 -0.01
C GLU A 248 -12.47 29.73 -1.49
N LEU A 249 -11.53 29.96 -2.42
CA LEU A 249 -11.76 29.73 -3.85
C LEU A 249 -12.09 28.27 -4.13
N ARG A 250 -11.40 27.31 -3.48
CA ARG A 250 -11.71 25.88 -3.63
C ARG A 250 -13.11 25.54 -3.11
N ARG A 251 -13.53 26.12 -1.99
CA ARG A 251 -14.88 25.93 -1.43
C ARG A 251 -15.96 26.53 -2.33
N ARG A 252 -15.70 27.69 -2.94
CA ARG A 252 -16.59 28.36 -3.90
C ARG A 252 -16.69 27.59 -5.21
N ILE A 253 -15.58 27.07 -5.72
CA ILE A 253 -15.56 26.18 -6.89
C ILE A 253 -16.35 24.91 -6.62
N ALA A 254 -16.16 24.27 -5.46
CA ALA A 254 -16.92 23.06 -5.10
C ALA A 254 -18.44 23.32 -5.01
N ARG A 255 -18.85 24.43 -4.39
CA ARG A 255 -20.28 24.83 -4.32
C ARG A 255 -20.84 25.19 -5.71
N GLY A 256 -20.06 25.88 -6.54
CA GLY A 256 -20.44 26.21 -7.91
C GLY A 256 -20.65 24.96 -8.77
N LEU A 257 -19.74 23.99 -8.67
CA LEU A 257 -19.85 22.71 -9.35
C LEU A 257 -21.09 21.92 -8.90
N TYR A 258 -21.43 21.97 -7.60
CA TYR A 258 -22.62 21.31 -7.07
C TYR A 258 -23.94 21.95 -7.55
N ILE A 259 -24.02 23.28 -7.59
CA ILE A 259 -25.22 23.98 -8.09
C ILE A 259 -25.39 23.78 -9.60
N ALA A 260 -24.29 23.83 -10.37
CA ALA A 260 -24.28 23.53 -11.79
C ALA A 260 -24.75 22.09 -12.09
N PHE A 261 -24.39 21.14 -11.23
CA PHE A 261 -24.83 19.75 -11.31
C PHE A 261 -26.35 19.59 -11.11
N ILE A 262 -26.93 20.23 -10.09
CA ILE A 262 -28.39 20.19 -9.83
C ILE A 262 -29.16 20.84 -10.99
N ALA A 263 -28.75 22.01 -11.45
CA ALA A 263 -29.39 22.71 -12.56
C ALA A 263 -29.35 21.89 -13.87
N TRP A 264 -28.28 21.14 -14.08
CA TRP A 264 -28.16 20.24 -15.22
C TRP A 264 -28.99 18.97 -15.10
N LEU A 265 -29.10 18.36 -13.92
CA LEU A 265 -30.00 17.23 -13.68
C LEU A 265 -31.43 17.58 -14.10
N VAL A 266 -31.83 18.82 -13.84
CA VAL A 266 -33.10 19.39 -14.33
C VAL A 266 -33.09 19.50 -15.86
N ILE A 267 -32.08 20.12 -16.49
CA ILE A 267 -32.03 20.31 -17.96
C ILE A 267 -31.91 18.98 -18.74
N ALA A 268 -31.16 18.01 -18.24
CA ALA A 268 -30.95 16.69 -18.87
C ALA A 268 -32.24 15.86 -18.90
N VAL A 269 -33.09 15.99 -17.88
CA VAL A 269 -34.45 15.41 -17.88
C VAL A 269 -35.32 16.02 -18.98
N PHE A 270 -35.02 17.25 -19.44
CA PHE A 270 -35.84 17.96 -20.43
C PHE A 270 -35.32 17.95 -21.87
N VAL A 271 -34.04 17.65 -22.15
CA VAL A 271 -33.44 17.95 -23.48
C VAL A 271 -33.04 16.72 -24.33
N GLY A 272 -32.93 15.51 -23.77
CA GLY A 272 -32.66 14.29 -24.55
C GLY A 272 -31.36 14.29 -25.38
N ASP A 273 -31.25 13.36 -26.33
CA ASP A 273 -30.00 12.86 -26.98
C ASP A 273 -29.13 13.86 -27.76
N LYS A 274 -29.45 15.16 -27.82
CA LYS A 274 -28.67 16.18 -28.57
C LYS A 274 -27.50 16.80 -27.79
N LEU A 275 -27.08 16.20 -26.67
CA LEU A 275 -26.19 16.80 -25.67
C LEU A 275 -24.68 16.53 -25.84
N PHE A 276 -24.18 16.18 -27.02
CA PHE A 276 -22.72 15.98 -27.23
C PHE A 276 -21.85 17.20 -26.83
N PRO A 277 -22.24 18.47 -27.10
CA PRO A 277 -21.47 19.64 -26.65
C PRO A 277 -21.51 19.84 -25.13
N ALA A 278 -22.54 19.34 -24.44
CA ALA A 278 -22.64 19.45 -23.00
C ALA A 278 -21.64 18.54 -22.28
N TRP A 279 -21.29 17.37 -22.85
CA TRP A 279 -20.31 16.45 -22.26
C TRP A 279 -18.95 17.11 -22.00
N ILE A 280 -18.51 18.04 -22.85
CA ILE A 280 -17.26 18.80 -22.67
C ILE A 280 -17.33 19.68 -21.43
N TRP A 281 -18.49 20.27 -21.12
CA TRP A 281 -18.69 21.08 -19.91
C TRP A 281 -18.81 20.23 -18.64
N PHE A 282 -19.14 18.94 -18.75
CA PHE A 282 -19.18 17.97 -17.64
C PHE A 282 -17.88 17.20 -17.43
N MET A 283 -16.90 17.30 -18.33
CA MET A 283 -15.58 16.69 -18.14
C MET A 283 -15.00 16.94 -16.73
N PRO A 284 -15.04 18.16 -16.16
CA PRO A 284 -14.52 18.39 -14.80
C PRO A 284 -15.29 17.63 -13.72
N PHE A 285 -16.62 17.48 -13.86
CA PHE A 285 -17.45 16.72 -12.91
C PHE A 285 -17.19 15.23 -13.03
N TRP A 286 -17.16 14.68 -14.25
CA TRP A 286 -16.81 13.29 -14.49
C TRP A 286 -15.41 12.97 -14.01
N VAL A 287 -14.45 13.85 -14.24
CA VAL A 287 -13.09 13.73 -13.70
C VAL A 287 -13.11 13.78 -12.18
N LEU A 288 -13.91 14.64 -11.53
CA LEU A 288 -14.01 14.68 -10.08
C LEU A 288 -14.63 13.41 -9.50
N CYS A 289 -15.75 12.96 -10.06
CA CYS A 289 -16.41 11.70 -9.71
C CYS A 289 -15.50 10.50 -9.97
N PHE A 290 -14.70 10.53 -11.03
CA PHE A 290 -13.72 9.49 -11.29
C PHE A 290 -12.58 9.54 -10.26
N VAL A 291 -11.98 10.71 -10.04
CA VAL A 291 -10.83 10.89 -9.15
C VAL A 291 -11.16 10.60 -7.68
N ILE A 292 -12.32 11.05 -7.19
CA ILE A 292 -12.72 10.91 -5.78
C ILE A 292 -13.71 9.75 -5.60
N GLY A 293 -14.70 9.67 -6.50
CA GLY A 293 -15.79 8.71 -6.39
C GLY A 293 -15.34 7.27 -6.57
N VAL A 294 -14.50 6.97 -7.57
CA VAL A 294 -14.01 5.59 -7.79
C VAL A 294 -13.29 5.06 -6.53
N PRO A 295 -12.25 5.71 -5.98
CA PRO A 295 -11.59 5.21 -4.76
C PRO A 295 -12.53 5.08 -3.56
N THR A 296 -13.40 6.07 -3.37
CA THR A 296 -14.33 6.09 -2.23
C THR A 296 -15.31 4.92 -2.33
N LEU A 297 -15.91 4.72 -3.51
CA LEU A 297 -16.78 3.59 -3.79
C LEU A 297 -16.03 2.26 -3.68
N THR A 298 -14.75 2.19 -4.10
CA THR A 298 -13.95 0.96 -3.98
C THR A 298 -13.79 0.60 -2.52
N LEU A 299 -13.37 1.57 -1.69
CA LEU A 299 -13.15 1.33 -0.27
C LEU A 299 -14.44 0.95 0.46
N ILE A 300 -15.54 1.65 0.18
CA ILE A 300 -16.86 1.34 0.76
C ILE A 300 -17.32 -0.05 0.32
N ASN A 301 -17.27 -0.33 -0.99
CA ASN A 301 -17.69 -1.61 -1.55
C ASN A 301 -16.83 -2.73 -0.98
N CYS A 302 -15.51 -2.68 -1.11
CA CYS A 302 -14.61 -3.69 -0.55
C CYS A 302 -14.81 -3.91 0.96
N SER A 303 -15.06 -2.87 1.75
CA SER A 303 -15.34 -3.00 3.18
C SER A 303 -16.68 -3.71 3.42
N PHE A 304 -17.73 -3.28 2.74
CA PHE A 304 -19.06 -3.90 2.80
C PHE A 304 -19.00 -5.37 2.37
N LEU A 305 -18.37 -5.64 1.24
CA LEU A 305 -18.12 -6.97 0.71
C LEU A 305 -17.39 -7.86 1.72
N SER A 306 -16.40 -7.32 2.42
CA SER A 306 -15.62 -8.07 3.42
C SER A 306 -16.46 -8.40 4.65
N ILE A 307 -17.30 -7.46 5.09
CA ILE A 307 -18.25 -7.68 6.19
C ILE A 307 -19.26 -8.76 5.80
N VAL A 308 -19.88 -8.64 4.62
CA VAL A 308 -20.84 -9.64 4.11
C VAL A 308 -20.18 -11.01 4.02
N TYR A 309 -18.95 -11.07 3.51
CA TYR A 309 -18.17 -12.31 3.44
C TYR A 309 -17.93 -12.91 4.81
N ILE A 310 -17.42 -12.14 5.79
CA ILE A 310 -17.19 -12.62 7.17
C ILE A 310 -18.50 -13.11 7.80
N LEU A 311 -19.59 -12.35 7.62
CA LEU A 311 -20.90 -12.72 8.14
C LEU A 311 -21.37 -14.06 7.56
N LYS A 312 -21.27 -14.23 6.25
CA LYS A 312 -21.63 -15.50 5.58
C LYS A 312 -20.71 -16.65 5.96
N ALA A 313 -19.40 -16.41 6.00
CA ALA A 313 -18.39 -17.44 6.25
C ALA A 313 -18.47 -18.03 7.66
N TYR A 314 -18.66 -17.17 8.66
CA TYR A 314 -18.52 -17.56 10.06
C TYR A 314 -19.86 -17.75 10.77
N PHE A 315 -20.93 -17.06 10.35
CA PHE A 315 -22.21 -17.15 11.05
C PHE A 315 -23.25 -18.02 10.34
N HIS A 316 -23.15 -18.22 9.03
CA HIS A 316 -23.98 -19.18 8.31
C HIS A 316 -23.22 -20.51 8.16
N LEU A 317 -23.37 -21.37 9.17
CA LEU A 317 -22.77 -22.72 9.34
C LEU A 317 -23.08 -23.75 8.21
N GLY A 318 -23.38 -23.31 6.99
CA GLY A 318 -24.07 -24.11 5.96
C GLY A 318 -23.32 -24.37 4.65
N SER A 319 -22.84 -23.36 3.90
CA SER A 319 -22.20 -23.65 2.61
C SER A 319 -21.39 -22.51 1.96
N SER A 320 -20.50 -22.96 1.08
CA SER A 320 -19.94 -22.34 -0.13
C SER A 320 -19.03 -21.12 -0.07
N VAL A 321 -18.61 -20.63 1.09
CA VAL A 321 -17.67 -19.50 1.09
C VAL A 321 -16.32 -19.84 0.46
N SER A 322 -15.83 -21.07 0.65
CA SER A 322 -14.65 -21.60 -0.06
C SER A 322 -14.85 -21.73 -1.58
N GLN A 323 -16.09 -21.59 -2.06
CA GLN A 323 -16.46 -21.68 -3.48
C GLN A 323 -16.78 -20.31 -4.07
N SER A 324 -16.73 -19.25 -3.26
CA SER A 324 -16.80 -17.87 -3.75
C SER A 324 -15.45 -17.45 -4.30
N CYS A 325 -15.41 -17.03 -5.56
CA CYS A 325 -14.18 -16.54 -6.19
C CYS A 325 -14.03 -15.03 -6.06
N VAL A 326 -14.50 -14.49 -4.92
CA VAL A 326 -14.36 -13.07 -4.58
C VAL A 326 -12.97 -12.78 -4.05
N TYR A 327 -12.57 -13.52 -3.01
CA TYR A 327 -11.34 -13.26 -2.25
C TYR A 327 -10.22 -14.25 -2.56
N MET A 328 -10.52 -15.33 -3.26
CA MET A 328 -9.57 -16.34 -3.65
C MET A 328 -9.75 -16.62 -5.14
N PRO A 329 -8.66 -16.78 -5.91
CA PRO A 329 -8.76 -17.26 -7.28
C PRO A 329 -9.47 -18.62 -7.33
N CYS A 330 -10.35 -18.83 -8.31
CA CYS A 330 -10.91 -20.16 -8.50
C CYS A 330 -9.83 -21.09 -9.05
N ALA A 331 -9.37 -22.02 -8.23
CA ALA A 331 -8.36 -22.98 -8.64
C ALA A 331 -8.67 -24.33 -7.96
N PRO A 332 -8.81 -25.43 -8.71
CA PRO A 332 -9.27 -26.71 -8.13
C PRO A 332 -8.15 -27.45 -7.39
N GLN A 333 -6.89 -26.99 -7.44
CA GLN A 333 -5.78 -27.69 -6.81
C GLN A 333 -5.95 -27.83 -5.31
N SER A 334 -5.55 -29.00 -4.80
CA SER A 334 -5.48 -29.23 -3.36
C SER A 334 -4.24 -28.57 -2.78
N ILE A 335 -4.37 -28.01 -1.57
CA ILE A 335 -3.21 -27.52 -0.79
C ILE A 335 -2.20 -28.64 -0.46
N SER A 336 -2.62 -29.90 -0.52
CA SER A 336 -1.76 -31.07 -0.30
C SER A 336 -0.83 -31.39 -1.48
N GLU A 337 -1.04 -30.76 -2.64
CA GLU A 337 -0.13 -30.89 -3.77
C GLU A 337 1.22 -30.25 -3.44
N LEU A 338 2.31 -30.87 -3.88
CA LEU A 338 3.67 -30.52 -3.43
C LEU A 338 4.06 -29.09 -3.80
N ASP A 339 3.70 -28.64 -4.98
CA ASP A 339 3.93 -27.27 -5.46
C ASP A 339 3.14 -26.24 -4.63
N GLN A 340 1.88 -26.55 -4.28
CA GLN A 340 1.05 -25.70 -3.43
C GLN A 340 1.60 -25.61 -2.00
N ALA A 341 1.95 -26.75 -1.41
CA ALA A 341 2.56 -26.80 -0.08
C ALA A 341 3.92 -26.07 -0.05
N ALA A 342 4.74 -26.22 -1.09
CA ALA A 342 6.02 -25.54 -1.20
C ALA A 342 5.85 -24.02 -1.35
N ALA A 343 4.90 -23.55 -2.16
CA ALA A 343 4.61 -22.13 -2.31
C ALA A 343 4.11 -21.50 -1.01
N LEU A 344 3.23 -22.21 -0.28
CA LEU A 344 2.78 -21.79 1.05
C LEU A 344 3.95 -21.74 2.04
N LEU A 345 4.79 -22.78 2.07
CA LEU A 345 5.95 -22.82 2.95
C LEU A 345 6.93 -21.68 2.65
N ALA A 346 7.14 -21.36 1.38
CA ALA A 346 7.98 -20.22 0.97
C ALA A 346 7.40 -18.88 1.46
N GLY A 347 6.08 -18.70 1.36
CA GLY A 347 5.40 -17.51 1.90
C GLY A 347 5.49 -17.42 3.42
N LEU A 348 5.26 -18.53 4.13
CA LEU A 348 5.43 -18.61 5.60
C LEU A 348 6.87 -18.32 6.00
N PHE A 349 7.85 -18.90 5.32
CA PHE A 349 9.27 -18.65 5.55
C PHE A 349 9.60 -17.17 5.35
N SER A 350 9.17 -16.58 4.23
CA SER A 350 9.38 -15.15 3.95
C SER A 350 8.77 -14.26 5.03
N PHE A 351 7.56 -14.58 5.49
CA PHE A 351 6.87 -13.80 6.53
C PHE A 351 7.53 -13.98 7.90
N PHE A 352 7.63 -15.20 8.42
CA PHE A 352 8.14 -15.46 9.77
C PHE A 352 9.62 -15.10 9.90
N ILE A 353 10.46 -15.45 8.92
CA ILE A 353 11.90 -15.19 9.03
C ILE A 353 12.21 -13.76 8.63
N GLY A 354 11.69 -13.31 7.48
CA GLY A 354 11.97 -11.99 6.95
C GLY A 354 11.37 -10.85 7.78
N GLU A 355 10.15 -11.00 8.28
CA GLU A 355 9.42 -9.92 8.96
C GLU A 355 9.38 -10.02 10.47
N ILE A 356 9.39 -11.22 11.03
CA ILE A 356 9.30 -11.38 12.49
C ILE A 356 10.69 -11.63 13.08
N LEU A 357 11.36 -12.69 12.64
CA LEU A 357 12.59 -13.18 13.27
C LEU A 357 13.76 -12.22 13.05
N VAL A 358 13.99 -11.73 11.83
CA VAL A 358 15.12 -10.83 11.54
C VAL A 358 15.00 -9.51 12.32
N PRO A 359 13.86 -8.79 12.32
CA PRO A 359 13.70 -7.59 13.15
C PRO A 359 13.83 -7.88 14.64
N PHE A 360 13.25 -8.99 15.13
CA PHE A 360 13.39 -9.39 16.52
C PHE A 360 14.86 -9.60 16.92
N ILE A 361 15.64 -10.34 16.13
CA ILE A 361 17.08 -10.56 16.37
C ILE A 361 17.83 -9.23 16.33
N ARG A 362 17.50 -8.32 15.41
CA ARG A 362 18.12 -6.98 15.34
C ARG A 362 17.85 -6.18 16.61
N THR A 363 16.59 -6.10 17.06
CA THR A 363 16.24 -5.39 18.30
C THR A 363 16.92 -6.00 19.53
N VAL A 364 17.05 -7.33 19.60
CA VAL A 364 17.76 -7.99 20.69
C VAL A 364 19.27 -7.65 20.65
N ARG A 365 19.87 -7.60 19.46
CA ARG A 365 21.28 -7.21 19.30
C ARG A 365 21.51 -5.74 19.65
N GLU A 366 20.68 -4.84 19.16
CA GLU A 366 20.74 -3.41 19.47
C GLU A 366 20.64 -3.16 20.98
N LYS A 367 19.68 -3.80 21.66
CA LYS A 367 19.57 -3.72 23.13
C LYS A 367 20.81 -4.23 23.84
N LYS A 368 21.42 -5.31 23.34
CA LYS A 368 22.65 -5.86 23.92
C LYS A 368 23.85 -4.93 23.68
N ASP A 369 23.95 -4.33 22.51
CA ASP A 369 25.02 -3.39 22.17
C ASP A 369 24.87 -2.08 22.98
N GLU A 370 23.64 -1.61 23.20
CA GLU A 370 23.33 -0.51 24.11
C GLU A 370 23.71 -0.85 25.56
N GLU A 371 23.40 -2.06 26.03
CA GLU A 371 23.77 -2.53 27.36
C GLU A 371 25.29 -2.60 27.53
N VAL A 372 26.02 -3.16 26.55
CA VAL A 372 27.50 -3.21 26.58
C VAL A 372 28.11 -1.81 26.51
N THR A 373 27.54 -0.91 25.72
CA THR A 373 28.02 0.49 25.64
C THR A 373 27.80 1.19 26.96
N PHE A 374 26.64 0.99 27.57
CA PHE A 374 26.31 1.52 28.88
C PHE A 374 27.25 0.97 29.98
N GLU A 375 27.51 -0.34 30.00
CA GLU A 375 28.45 -0.94 30.94
C GLU A 375 29.86 -0.36 30.80
N ARG A 376 30.32 -0.09 29.56
CA ARG A 376 31.61 0.55 29.30
C ARG A 376 31.66 2.01 29.76
N GLU A 377 30.59 2.76 29.54
CA GLU A 377 30.49 4.15 30.02
C GLU A 377 30.52 4.21 31.54
N VAL A 378 29.78 3.33 32.22
CA VAL A 378 29.76 3.22 33.68
C VAL A 378 31.12 2.80 34.22
N ALA A 379 31.77 1.79 33.64
CA ALA A 379 33.11 1.36 34.04
C ALA A 379 34.15 2.48 33.89
N GLY A 380 34.08 3.24 32.79
CA GLY A 380 34.96 4.39 32.56
C GLY A 380 34.78 5.51 33.61
N ILE A 381 33.56 5.75 34.07
CA ILE A 381 33.28 6.72 35.15
C ILE A 381 33.92 6.25 36.48
N PHE A 382 33.77 4.98 36.83
CA PHE A 382 34.38 4.43 38.05
C PHE A 382 35.91 4.46 38.00
N GLU A 383 36.52 4.18 36.86
CA GLU A 383 37.98 4.26 36.67
C GLU A 383 38.50 5.71 36.84
N MET A 384 37.80 6.70 36.27
CA MET A 384 38.14 8.12 36.44
C MET A 384 38.01 8.58 37.90
N GLN A 385 37.00 8.10 38.63
CA GLN A 385 36.84 8.40 40.05
C GLN A 385 37.95 7.76 40.90
N ALA A 386 38.31 6.51 40.61
CA ALA A 386 39.40 5.81 41.28
C ALA A 386 40.73 6.57 41.12
N LEU A 387 41.08 6.99 39.90
CA LEU A 387 42.29 7.76 39.61
C LEU A 387 42.33 9.11 40.35
N SER A 388 41.19 9.80 40.44
CA SER A 388 41.06 11.06 41.19
C SER A 388 41.29 10.86 42.70
N SER A 389 40.80 9.75 43.26
CA SER A 389 41.01 9.43 44.68
C SER A 389 42.46 9.05 45.02
N THR A 390 43.18 8.46 44.07
CA THR A 390 44.57 8.01 44.26
C THR A 390 45.61 9.07 44.00
N ASN A 391 45.23 10.30 43.63
CA ASN A 391 46.17 11.41 43.55
C ASN A 391 46.19 12.11 44.92
N PRO A 392 47.04 11.70 45.88
CA PRO A 392 47.12 12.35 47.17
C PRO A 392 47.42 13.82 46.89
N ARG A 393 46.50 14.70 47.28
CA ARG A 393 46.68 16.15 47.19
C ARG A 393 48.11 16.44 47.62
N THR A 394 48.96 16.79 46.66
CA THR A 394 50.23 17.43 46.96
C THR A 394 49.84 18.63 47.82
N PRO A 395 50.31 18.69 49.08
CA PRO A 395 49.90 19.74 49.99
C PRO A 395 50.16 21.06 49.28
N ARG A 396 49.08 21.79 49.00
CA ARG A 396 49.20 23.15 48.45
C ARG A 396 50.13 23.90 49.39
N PRO A 397 51.26 24.45 48.91
CA PRO A 397 52.08 25.30 49.75
C PRO A 397 51.20 26.46 50.20
N MET A 398 50.83 26.46 51.48
CA MET A 398 50.36 27.68 52.13
C MET A 398 51.55 28.63 52.12
N ASN A 399 51.44 29.74 51.39
CA ASN A 399 51.96 31.07 51.75
C ASN A 399 52.19 31.90 50.49
N GLY A 400 51.35 32.92 50.32
CA GLY A 400 51.54 33.99 49.35
C GLY A 400 50.33 34.92 49.37
N PRO A 401 50.42 36.14 49.94
CA PRO A 401 49.33 37.12 49.90
C PRO A 401 49.04 37.53 48.44
N PRO A 402 47.81 37.98 48.15
CA PRO A 402 47.41 38.34 46.80
C PRO A 402 48.19 39.58 46.35
N SER A 403 49.10 39.41 45.39
CA SER A 403 49.71 40.54 44.69
C SER A 403 48.75 40.98 43.58
N ASP A 404 48.07 42.10 43.84
CA ASP A 404 47.51 42.96 42.80
C ASP A 404 48.65 43.41 41.88
N ALA A 405 48.73 42.84 40.68
CA ALA A 405 49.26 43.46 39.47
C ALA A 405 49.39 42.41 38.37
N VAL A 406 48.76 42.66 37.23
CA VAL A 406 49.45 43.02 35.98
C VAL A 406 48.41 42.92 34.87
N LEU A 407 47.75 44.06 34.66
CA LEU A 407 47.25 44.48 33.36
C LEU A 407 48.48 44.77 32.49
N THR A 408 48.84 43.88 31.57
CA THR A 408 49.64 44.24 30.39
C THR A 408 49.09 43.56 29.15
N SER A 409 48.41 44.39 28.37
CA SER A 409 48.59 44.55 26.92
C SER A 409 49.37 43.46 26.19
N ARG A 410 48.67 42.76 25.28
CA ARG A 410 49.29 42.30 24.05
C ARG A 410 48.40 42.61 22.85
N ALA A 411 48.69 43.75 22.26
CA ALA A 411 48.24 44.13 20.94
C ALA A 411 49.02 43.33 19.87
N GLN A 412 48.30 43.05 18.79
CA GLN A 412 48.78 42.84 17.41
C GLN A 412 49.60 41.58 17.09
N SER A 413 48.92 40.67 16.39
CA SER A 413 49.47 40.05 15.19
C SER A 413 48.34 39.82 14.19
N ASN A 414 48.32 40.65 13.15
CA ASN A 414 47.49 40.52 11.96
C ASN A 414 47.63 39.13 11.34
N GLY A 415 46.50 38.53 10.97
CA GLY A 415 46.44 37.31 10.19
C GLY A 415 45.02 37.06 9.71
N ASN A 416 44.72 37.58 8.52
CA ASN A 416 43.51 37.30 7.75
C ASN A 416 43.11 35.81 7.81
N ARG A 417 41.99 35.51 8.46
CA ARG A 417 41.20 34.33 8.12
C ARG A 417 39.74 34.55 8.47
N SER A 418 38.95 34.55 7.42
CA SER A 418 37.49 34.68 7.37
C SER A 418 36.76 33.77 8.35
N ASP A 419 35.92 34.38 9.17
CA ASP A 419 34.56 33.98 9.52
C ASP A 419 34.25 32.48 9.46
N ASN A 420 34.43 31.84 10.61
CA ASN A 420 33.51 30.86 11.17
C ASN A 420 33.68 30.91 12.69
N ALA A 421 33.02 31.90 13.30
CA ALA A 421 32.88 31.99 14.75
C ALA A 421 32.04 30.81 15.24
N ALA A 422 32.73 29.74 15.63
CA ALA A 422 32.20 28.76 16.55
C ALA A 422 32.11 29.45 17.92
N ASP A 423 30.87 29.71 18.32
CA ASP A 423 30.46 30.15 19.64
C ASP A 423 31.03 29.19 20.69
N TYR A 424 32.09 29.62 21.38
CA TYR A 424 32.65 28.91 22.53
C TYR A 424 31.82 29.33 23.75
N GLN A 425 30.67 28.68 23.94
CA GLN A 425 29.97 28.75 25.20
C GLN A 425 30.79 28.00 26.25
N ASP A 426 31.17 28.71 27.32
CA ASP A 426 31.61 28.11 28.57
C ASP A 426 30.53 27.13 29.04
N VAL A 427 30.81 25.84 28.90
CA VAL A 427 30.04 24.78 29.53
C VAL A 427 30.33 24.85 31.02
N VAL A 428 29.57 25.69 31.72
CA VAL A 428 29.32 25.52 33.15
C VAL A 428 28.72 24.13 33.28
N ILE A 429 29.52 23.19 33.79
CA ILE A 429 29.03 21.87 34.17
C ILE A 429 28.17 22.09 35.41
N GLU A 430 26.89 22.39 35.20
CA GLU A 430 25.88 22.20 36.24
C GLU A 430 25.96 20.73 36.68
N PRO A 431 26.07 20.42 37.98
CA PRO A 431 26.12 19.06 38.49
C PRO A 431 24.77 18.32 38.38
N SER A 432 23.87 18.78 37.51
CA SER A 432 22.61 18.10 37.20
C SER A 432 22.44 17.93 35.70
N ARG A 433 23.47 17.41 35.03
CA ARG A 433 23.25 16.77 33.72
C ARG A 433 22.36 15.55 34.01
N ARG A 434 21.04 15.75 33.95
CA ARG A 434 20.06 14.66 33.76
C ARG A 434 20.51 13.94 32.51
N VAL A 435 21.30 12.89 32.69
CA VAL A 435 21.54 11.91 31.65
C VAL A 435 20.15 11.34 31.36
N GLY A 436 19.60 11.64 30.19
CA GLY A 436 18.26 11.20 29.77
C GLY A 436 18.12 9.67 29.62
N THR A 437 19.00 8.90 30.25
CA THR A 437 19.00 7.44 30.32
C THR A 437 18.03 6.91 31.38
N GLY A 438 17.43 7.78 32.19
CA GLY A 438 16.50 7.36 33.25
C GLY A 438 17.18 6.62 34.39
N ILE A 439 18.39 7.05 34.74
CA ILE A 439 19.19 6.43 35.78
C ILE A 439 19.44 7.48 36.86
N GLU A 440 18.96 7.19 38.06
CA GLU A 440 19.29 7.94 39.27
C GLU A 440 20.43 7.21 39.99
N LEU A 441 21.51 7.94 40.24
CA LEU A 441 22.58 7.51 41.13
C LEU A 441 22.20 7.97 42.55
N GLU A 442 21.80 7.03 43.39
CA GLU A 442 21.47 7.30 44.79
C GLU A 442 22.70 6.98 45.66
N GLU A 443 23.21 7.99 46.39
CA GLU A 443 24.36 7.82 47.29
C GLU A 443 23.89 7.12 48.58
N GLY A 444 24.37 5.90 48.80
CA GLY A 444 24.04 5.12 49.99
C GLY A 444 24.80 5.61 51.23
N ARG A 445 24.23 5.35 52.42
CA ARG A 445 24.73 5.83 53.73
C ARG A 445 26.16 5.42 54.12
N ALA A 446 26.83 4.57 53.35
CA ALA A 446 28.20 4.11 53.61
C ALA A 446 29.20 4.50 52.51
N GLY A 447 28.86 5.48 51.65
CA GLY A 447 29.66 5.81 50.47
C GLY A 447 29.52 4.79 49.33
N ASP A 448 28.51 3.93 49.42
CA ASP A 448 28.22 2.87 48.46
C ASP A 448 27.16 3.40 47.48
N TRP A 449 27.50 3.49 46.19
CA TRP A 449 26.60 4.05 45.17
C TRP A 449 25.66 2.97 44.64
N ARG A 450 24.34 3.22 44.70
CA ARG A 450 23.36 2.32 44.07
C ARG A 450 22.84 2.94 42.78
N VAL A 451 23.01 2.20 41.69
CA VAL A 451 22.44 2.53 40.39
C VAL A 451 20.99 2.04 40.36
N ARG A 452 20.03 2.96 40.30
CA ARG A 452 18.61 2.61 40.18
C ARG A 452 18.13 2.96 38.78
N ARG A 453 17.76 1.93 38.00
CA ARG A 453 17.11 2.10 36.70
C ARG A 453 15.65 2.52 36.94
N MET A 454 15.24 3.69 36.46
CA MET A 454 13.84 4.08 36.48
C MET A 454 13.08 3.27 35.43
N ASN A 455 11.91 2.77 35.80
CA ASN A 455 11.04 2.07 34.86
C ASN A 455 10.48 3.09 33.84
N SER A 456 10.19 2.65 32.62
CA SER A 456 9.71 3.53 31.53
C SER A 456 8.42 4.30 31.88
N ALA A 457 7.64 3.84 32.86
CA ALA A 457 6.47 4.55 33.37
C ALA A 457 6.84 5.82 34.17
N THR A 458 7.94 5.80 34.93
CA THR A 458 8.40 6.95 35.74
C THR A 458 9.11 8.03 34.93
N LEU A 459 9.52 7.71 33.71
CA LEU A 459 10.12 8.65 32.75
C LEU A 459 9.09 9.40 31.90
N ALA A 460 7.84 8.92 31.90
CA ALA A 460 6.75 9.48 31.10
C ALA A 460 5.85 10.45 31.90
N GLU A 461 5.94 10.43 33.23
CA GLU A 461 5.49 11.50 34.14
C GLU A 461 6.57 12.58 34.24
#